data_AF-A0A7W7KIW1-F1
#
_entry.id   AF-A0A7W7KIW1-F1
#
_cell.length_a   1.000
_cell.length_b   1.000
_cell.length_c   1.000
_cell.angle_alpha   90.00
_cell.angle_beta   90.00
_cell.angle_gamma   90.00
#
_symmetry.space_group_name_H-M   'P 1'
#
loop_
_entity.id
_entity.type
_entity.pdbx_description
1 polymer ?
#
loop_
_entity_poly.entity_id
_entity_poly.type
_entity_poly.pdbx_seq_one_letter_code
_entity_poly.pdbx_strand_id
1 'polypeptide(L)'
;MSMQKKPQMVEAVVFFNDHGVCKEMLYPEFEALLDNVVQMPEYADQQMQLAYVLINPRLLVKAVVFFYLDFDEKGEADRGWNLPLRNLADRAGRGPDMGAGPIRLACRSQCPVSWHQMHLWDPTLEAGRNHLVQLREAVKRNHLGLLVEEEPAAVELERLQMADEHQWYAPAEESREEAEKLARAMLQEHQQKTADLLGQHETRLSQISQQHEEELSRLKLGAQEQVQVLQAELAALREGLKREEEINAGLRRELDGQANGFQRGREELTAQLRHIEQSGRDELEQLRQQIEEESRTRVASLEARYKEQLAVRDVELGYRNELDQQLQQENQQLRQEAGQLRDETAQLRELAGQLQQSAQSLRQELEGLSAKANEASALEQLSALGVIFVVYHPGAGHLTLSLQDVARYQENPMAYAAAKCFVAEDQYRAWLAHYQQPACEGRLSNGERCAMPIDRVETPGRFVEGDSNCCTRHKTAGRLRSVTTG
;
A
#
# COMPACT_ATOMS: atom_id res chain seq x y z
N MET A 1 -77.16 47.69 26.03
CA MET A 1 -76.46 46.96 24.96
C MET A 1 -76.29 45.52 25.40
N SER A 2 -77.13 44.63 24.88
CA SER A 2 -77.16 43.21 25.24
C SER A 2 -75.87 42.53 24.79
N MET A 3 -75.06 42.06 25.75
CA MET A 3 -73.89 41.24 25.45
C MET A 3 -74.40 39.90 24.93
N GLN A 4 -74.32 39.69 23.61
CA GLN A 4 -74.45 38.38 23.00
C GLN A 4 -73.37 37.46 23.61
N LYS A 5 -73.74 36.66 24.61
CA LYS A 5 -72.92 35.55 25.09
C LYS A 5 -72.75 34.60 23.90
N LYS A 6 -71.59 34.64 23.25
CA LYS A 6 -71.21 33.58 22.31
C LYS A 6 -71.24 32.26 23.09
N PRO A 7 -71.85 31.19 22.57
CA PRO A 7 -71.83 29.89 23.24
C PRO A 7 -70.38 29.47 23.43
N GLN A 8 -69.93 29.35 24.68
CA GLN A 8 -68.57 28.92 25.00
C GLN A 8 -68.42 27.46 24.55
N MET A 9 -67.72 27.22 23.45
CA MET A 9 -67.37 25.87 23.02
C MET A 9 -66.11 25.43 23.76
N VAL A 10 -66.06 24.18 24.18
CA VAL A 10 -64.91 23.61 24.89
C VAL A 10 -64.15 22.68 23.96
N GLU A 11 -62.82 22.78 24.01
CA GLU A 11 -61.89 22.01 23.20
C GLU A 11 -61.24 20.91 24.06
N ALA A 12 -61.30 19.67 23.59
CA ALA A 12 -60.77 18.51 24.31
C ALA A 12 -60.09 17.51 23.37
N VAL A 13 -59.20 16.68 23.93
CA VAL A 13 -58.51 15.61 23.22
C VAL A 13 -58.75 14.29 23.92
N VAL A 14 -59.08 13.26 23.14
CA VAL A 14 -59.44 11.91 23.60
C VAL A 14 -58.45 10.90 23.04
N PHE A 15 -57.90 10.05 23.91
CA PHE A 15 -56.93 9.01 23.57
C PHE A 15 -57.63 7.66 23.38
N PHE A 16 -57.30 6.97 22.29
CA PHE A 16 -57.83 5.65 21.95
C PHE A 16 -56.75 4.58 22.02
N ASN A 17 -57.13 3.41 22.52
CA ASN A 17 -56.36 2.18 22.47
C ASN A 17 -57.26 1.01 22.01
N ASP A 18 -56.70 -0.20 21.91
CA ASP A 18 -57.41 -1.41 21.44
C ASP A 18 -58.68 -1.77 22.25
N HIS A 19 -58.80 -1.25 23.47
CA HIS A 19 -59.92 -1.47 24.39
C HIS A 19 -60.91 -0.30 24.48
N GLY A 20 -60.71 0.79 23.73
CA GLY A 20 -61.59 1.97 23.71
C GLY A 20 -60.89 3.25 24.18
N VAL A 21 -61.65 4.18 24.76
CA VAL A 21 -61.15 5.47 25.25
C VAL A 21 -60.35 5.27 26.54
N CYS A 22 -59.06 5.63 26.51
CA CYS A 22 -58.14 5.46 27.63
C CYS A 22 -58.00 6.70 28.50
N LYS A 23 -57.97 7.89 27.88
CA LYS A 23 -57.76 9.16 28.59
C LYS A 23 -58.46 10.30 27.87
N GLU A 24 -58.96 11.25 28.64
CA GLU A 24 -59.57 12.50 28.17
C GLU A 24 -58.81 13.66 28.82
N MET A 25 -58.46 14.69 28.06
CA MET A 25 -57.83 15.90 28.59
C MET A 25 -58.32 17.14 27.86
N LEU A 26 -58.23 18.31 28.50
CA LEU A 26 -58.56 19.57 27.86
C LEU A 26 -57.46 19.97 26.87
N TYR A 27 -57.80 20.77 25.86
CA TYR A 27 -56.83 21.19 24.85
C TYR A 27 -55.62 21.94 25.44
N PRO A 28 -55.74 22.84 26.44
CA PRO A 28 -54.57 23.46 27.07
C PRO A 28 -53.67 22.47 27.83
N GLU A 29 -54.23 21.39 28.37
CA GLU A 29 -53.44 20.32 29.01
C GLU A 29 -52.67 19.50 27.98
N PHE A 30 -53.28 19.31 26.80
CA PHE A 30 -52.63 18.69 25.66
C PHE A 30 -51.51 19.57 25.07
N GLU A 31 -51.68 20.89 25.01
CA GLU A 31 -50.61 21.82 24.61
C GLU A 31 -49.41 21.71 25.56
N ALA A 32 -49.65 21.61 26.87
CA ALA A 32 -48.57 21.41 27.85
C ALA A 32 -47.83 20.07 27.68
N LEU A 33 -48.52 19.03 27.18
CA LEU A 33 -47.92 17.75 26.82
C LEU A 33 -47.04 17.88 25.58
N LEU A 34 -47.47 18.61 24.55
CA LEU A 34 -46.67 18.88 23.34
C LEU A 34 -45.43 19.73 23.63
N ASP A 35 -45.53 20.66 24.59
CA ASP A 35 -44.41 21.47 25.07
C ASP A 35 -43.42 20.66 25.95
N ASN A 36 -43.66 19.36 26.14
CA ASN A 36 -42.88 18.44 26.98
C ASN A 36 -42.79 18.87 28.46
N VAL A 37 -43.76 19.65 28.95
CA VAL A 37 -43.87 20.01 30.37
C VAL A 37 -44.35 18.81 31.20
N VAL A 38 -45.11 17.90 30.58
CA VAL A 38 -45.64 16.69 31.19
C VAL A 38 -45.28 15.47 30.34
N GLN A 39 -44.59 14.50 30.94
CA GLN A 39 -44.20 13.24 30.29
C GLN A 39 -45.24 12.14 30.59
N MET A 40 -45.50 11.29 29.59
CA MET A 40 -46.44 10.17 29.70
C MET A 40 -45.69 8.84 29.49
N PRO A 41 -44.97 8.33 30.51
CA PRO A 41 -44.18 7.10 30.39
C PRO A 41 -45.03 5.85 30.11
N GLU A 42 -46.33 5.91 30.36
CA GLU A 42 -47.30 4.85 30.05
C GLU A 42 -47.46 4.59 28.54
N TYR A 43 -47.09 5.57 27.70
CA TYR A 43 -47.19 5.50 26.24
C TYR A 43 -45.82 5.54 25.55
N ALA A 44 -44.73 5.30 26.28
CA ALA A 44 -43.38 5.31 25.72
C ALA A 44 -43.24 4.31 24.55
N ASP A 45 -42.55 4.73 23.50
CA ASP A 45 -42.36 3.99 22.23
C ASP A 45 -43.64 3.51 21.54
N GLN A 46 -44.77 4.22 21.73
CA GLN A 46 -46.04 3.88 21.10
C GLN A 46 -46.58 5.02 20.24
N GLN A 47 -47.10 4.65 19.07
CA GLN A 47 -47.93 5.53 18.25
C GLN A 47 -49.37 5.48 18.76
N MET A 48 -49.84 6.58 19.34
CA MET A 48 -51.18 6.67 19.91
C MET A 48 -52.18 7.24 18.90
N GLN A 49 -53.41 6.71 18.94
CA GLN A 49 -54.56 7.24 18.20
C GLN A 49 -55.30 8.26 19.06
N LEU A 50 -55.38 9.51 18.59
CA LEU A 50 -56.05 10.59 19.29
C LEU A 50 -57.19 11.17 18.45
N ALA A 51 -58.17 11.77 19.13
CA ALA A 51 -59.20 12.57 18.51
C ALA A 51 -59.35 13.92 19.21
N TYR A 52 -59.25 15.00 18.45
CA TYR A 52 -59.59 16.34 18.89
C TYR A 52 -61.09 16.59 18.72
N VAL A 53 -61.74 17.16 19.73
CA VAL A 53 -63.19 17.28 19.83
C VAL A 53 -63.60 18.69 20.24
N LEU A 54 -64.56 19.26 19.51
CA LEU A 54 -65.27 20.48 19.91
C LEU A 54 -66.62 20.14 20.53
N ILE A 55 -66.79 20.50 21.80
CA ILE A 55 -67.98 20.17 22.61
C ILE A 55 -68.77 21.45 22.88
N ASN A 56 -70.08 21.40 22.68
CA ASN A 56 -70.97 22.53 23.02
C ASN A 56 -71.36 22.51 24.52
N PRO A 57 -71.91 23.61 25.06
CA PRO A 57 -72.43 23.67 26.44
C PRO A 57 -73.52 22.64 26.80
N ARG A 58 -73.99 21.84 25.83
CA ARG A 58 -75.00 20.80 26.01
C ARG A 58 -74.40 19.38 25.97
N LEU A 59 -73.07 19.25 26.08
CA LEU A 59 -72.33 17.98 25.98
C LEU A 59 -72.51 17.25 24.64
N LEU A 60 -72.74 18.00 23.56
CA LEU A 60 -72.84 17.47 22.21
C LEU A 60 -71.60 17.85 21.39
N VAL A 61 -71.09 16.87 20.67
CA VAL A 61 -69.90 17.02 19.83
C VAL A 61 -70.27 17.68 18.51
N LYS A 62 -69.56 18.76 18.16
CA LYS A 62 -69.78 19.53 16.93
C LYS A 62 -68.76 19.25 15.85
N ALA A 63 -67.51 18.99 16.22
CA ALA A 63 -66.43 18.66 15.28
C ALA A 63 -65.47 17.63 15.89
N VAL A 64 -64.91 16.76 15.05
CA VAL A 64 -63.92 15.75 15.42
C VAL A 64 -62.79 15.70 14.38
N VAL A 65 -61.54 15.64 14.84
CA VAL A 65 -60.34 15.43 14.00
C VAL A 65 -59.55 14.24 14.55
N PHE A 66 -59.33 13.21 13.73
CA PHE A 66 -58.63 11.98 14.12
C PHE A 66 -57.17 12.00 13.67
N PHE A 67 -56.23 11.96 14.60
CA PHE A 67 -54.79 12.09 14.31
C PHE A 67 -53.91 11.12 15.12
N TYR A 68 -52.72 10.85 14.61
CA TYR A 68 -51.68 10.09 15.30
C TYR A 68 -50.72 11.04 16.03
N LEU A 69 -50.26 10.61 17.20
CA LEU A 69 -49.16 11.22 17.93
C LEU A 69 -48.19 10.14 18.37
N ASP A 70 -46.92 10.35 18.06
CA ASP A 70 -45.84 9.43 18.40
C ASP A 70 -45.17 9.90 19.69
N PHE A 71 -44.90 8.95 20.59
CA PHE A 71 -44.19 9.17 21.84
C PHE A 71 -42.80 8.52 21.76
N ASP A 72 -41.80 9.19 22.32
CA ASP A 72 -40.43 8.69 22.36
C ASP A 72 -40.19 7.68 23.52
N GLU A 73 -38.96 7.18 23.63
CA GLU A 73 -38.52 6.23 24.66
C GLU A 73 -38.73 6.75 26.10
N LYS A 74 -38.86 8.06 26.28
CA LYS A 74 -39.07 8.72 27.57
C LYS A 74 -40.53 9.11 27.82
N GLY A 75 -41.42 8.86 26.86
CA GLY A 75 -42.82 9.28 26.91
C GLY A 75 -43.02 10.78 26.65
N GLU A 76 -42.07 11.44 25.99
CA GLU A 76 -42.22 12.78 25.42
C GLU A 76 -42.94 12.69 24.07
N ALA A 77 -43.77 13.69 23.77
CA ALA A 77 -44.42 13.76 22.46
C ALA A 77 -43.43 14.24 21.39
N ASP A 78 -43.59 13.76 20.15
CA ASP A 78 -42.73 14.16 19.04
C ASP A 78 -42.67 15.69 18.88
N ARG A 79 -41.46 16.25 19.04
CA ARG A 79 -41.17 17.69 18.92
C ARG A 79 -41.39 18.23 17.52
N GLY A 80 -41.41 17.36 16.51
CA GLY A 80 -41.70 17.71 15.12
C GLY A 80 -43.18 17.82 14.79
N TRP A 81 -44.07 17.44 15.71
CA TRP A 81 -45.51 17.41 15.47
C TRP A 81 -46.10 18.83 15.42
N ASN A 82 -46.70 19.19 14.28
CA ASN A 82 -47.32 20.50 14.09
C ASN A 82 -48.58 20.40 13.20
N LEU A 83 -49.66 19.86 13.78
CA LEU A 83 -50.94 19.72 13.09
C LEU A 83 -51.92 20.83 13.54
N PRO A 84 -52.45 21.67 12.63
CA PRO A 84 -53.34 22.77 13.00
C PRO A 84 -54.79 22.29 13.27
N LEU A 85 -55.01 21.68 14.44
CA LEU A 85 -56.26 21.01 14.82
C LEU A 85 -57.51 21.91 14.72
N ARG A 86 -57.43 23.16 15.21
CA ARG A 86 -58.55 24.12 15.12
C ARG A 86 -58.95 24.42 13.67
N ASN A 87 -57.97 24.68 12.81
CA ASN A 87 -58.20 24.98 11.40
C ASN A 87 -58.78 23.77 10.64
N LEU A 88 -58.31 22.56 10.99
CA LEU A 88 -58.84 21.32 10.43
C LEU A 88 -60.29 21.08 10.87
N ALA A 89 -60.63 21.33 12.14
CA ALA A 89 -61.99 21.20 12.66
C ALA A 89 -62.97 22.21 12.03
N ASP A 90 -62.50 23.44 11.75
CA ASP A 90 -63.33 24.48 11.12
C ASP A 90 -63.61 24.21 9.64
N ARG A 91 -62.64 23.67 8.92
CA ARG A 91 -62.72 23.38 7.48
C ARG A 91 -63.11 21.92 7.16
N ALA A 92 -63.33 21.11 8.19
CA ALA A 92 -63.70 19.71 8.07
C ALA A 92 -65.02 19.50 7.29
N GLY A 93 -65.10 18.38 6.57
CA GLY A 93 -66.28 17.98 5.81
C GLY A 93 -67.44 17.55 6.72
N ARG A 94 -68.59 17.26 6.11
CA ARG A 94 -69.74 16.72 6.86
C ARG A 94 -69.49 15.25 7.21
N GLY A 95 -69.65 14.92 8.48
CA GLY A 95 -69.61 13.58 9.04
C GLY A 95 -71.00 13.10 9.52
N PRO A 96 -71.06 11.89 10.12
CA PRO A 96 -72.30 11.32 10.63
C PRO A 96 -72.86 12.10 11.83
N ASP A 97 -74.16 11.99 12.08
CA ASP A 97 -74.84 12.68 13.19
C ASP A 97 -74.57 11.96 14.52
N MET A 98 -74.17 12.73 15.55
CA MET A 98 -73.91 12.23 16.90
C MET A 98 -74.93 12.73 17.96
N GLY A 99 -76.06 13.30 17.53
CA GLY A 99 -77.17 13.72 18.39
C GLY A 99 -77.51 15.21 18.35
N ALA A 100 -76.84 16.00 17.50
CA ALA A 100 -77.06 17.44 17.34
C ALA A 100 -77.11 17.89 15.87
N GLY A 101 -77.21 16.93 14.94
CA GLY A 101 -76.99 17.13 13.51
C GLY A 101 -75.61 16.61 13.05
N PRO A 102 -75.36 16.60 11.73
CA PRO A 102 -74.11 16.09 11.17
C PRO A 102 -72.91 16.86 11.72
N ILE A 103 -71.97 16.13 12.33
CA ILE A 103 -70.74 16.73 12.86
C ILE A 103 -69.81 17.14 11.73
N ARG A 104 -68.84 18.02 12.02
CA ARG A 104 -67.69 18.19 11.14
C ARG A 104 -66.66 17.10 11.42
N LEU A 105 -66.24 16.37 10.40
CA LEU A 105 -65.29 15.26 10.53
C LEU A 105 -64.07 15.51 9.65
N ALA A 106 -62.88 15.44 10.25
CA ALA A 106 -61.62 15.29 9.53
C ALA A 106 -60.94 13.99 9.94
N CYS A 107 -60.76 13.11 8.97
CA CYS A 107 -60.04 11.85 9.09
C CYS A 107 -59.13 11.69 7.86
N ARG A 108 -58.34 10.62 7.79
CA ARG A 108 -57.39 10.40 6.68
C ARG A 108 -58.07 10.44 5.30
N SER A 109 -59.22 9.79 5.17
CA SER A 109 -60.05 9.77 3.96
C SER A 109 -60.80 11.08 3.69
N GLN A 110 -61.01 11.94 4.71
CA GLN A 110 -61.75 13.19 4.63
C GLN A 110 -60.94 14.37 5.18
N CYS A 111 -59.74 14.59 4.63
CA CYS A 111 -58.88 15.71 5.03
C CYS A 111 -59.04 16.93 4.10
N PRO A 112 -59.31 18.14 4.62
CA PRO A 112 -59.38 19.37 3.82
C PRO A 112 -58.06 19.75 3.12
N VAL A 113 -56.92 19.27 3.63
CA VAL A 113 -55.58 19.62 3.14
C VAL A 113 -54.73 18.35 3.00
N SER A 114 -54.39 17.98 1.77
CA SER A 114 -53.82 16.67 1.44
C SER A 114 -52.49 16.35 2.13
N TRP A 115 -51.63 17.33 2.41
CA TRP A 115 -50.35 17.08 3.07
C TRP A 115 -50.47 16.67 4.54
N HIS A 116 -51.61 16.95 5.19
CA HIS A 116 -51.85 16.53 6.57
C HIS A 116 -52.40 15.10 6.68
N GLN A 117 -52.74 14.44 5.57
CA GLN A 117 -53.34 13.10 5.56
C GLN A 117 -52.46 12.02 6.20
N MET A 118 -51.14 12.16 6.15
CA MET A 118 -50.21 11.17 6.73
C MET A 118 -50.28 11.09 8.26
N HIS A 119 -50.69 12.18 8.91
CA HIS A 119 -50.82 12.26 10.37
C HIS A 119 -52.25 11.98 10.85
N LEU A 120 -53.18 11.67 9.95
CA LEU A 120 -54.57 11.39 10.26
C LEU A 120 -54.86 9.89 10.15
N TRP A 121 -55.86 9.44 10.90
CA TRP A 121 -56.37 8.07 10.82
C TRP A 121 -57.87 8.03 10.51
N ASP A 122 -58.36 6.88 10.05
CA ASP A 122 -59.77 6.69 9.74
C ASP A 122 -60.47 5.92 10.87
N PRO A 123 -61.55 6.47 11.47
CA PRO A 123 -62.27 5.79 12.54
C PRO A 123 -63.06 4.60 12.01
N THR A 124 -62.98 3.48 12.72
CA THR A 124 -63.79 2.30 12.49
C THR A 124 -65.27 2.53 12.84
N LEU A 125 -66.18 2.17 11.94
CA LEU A 125 -67.64 2.32 12.03
C LEU A 125 -68.39 0.96 12.09
N GLU A 126 -67.69 -0.11 12.49
CA GLU A 126 -68.25 -1.46 12.54
C GLU A 126 -69.07 -1.70 13.82
N ALA A 127 -70.11 -2.53 13.70
CA ALA A 127 -71.01 -2.89 14.79
C ALA A 127 -70.31 -3.74 15.86
N GLY A 128 -69.58 -3.07 16.75
CA GLY A 128 -68.82 -3.67 17.86
C GLY A 128 -67.67 -2.78 18.36
N ARG A 129 -67.08 -1.95 17.49
CA ARG A 129 -66.02 -0.98 17.81
C ARG A 129 -66.24 0.34 17.06
N ASN A 130 -67.30 1.05 17.45
CA ASN A 130 -67.63 2.36 16.89
C ASN A 130 -66.93 3.48 17.67
N HIS A 131 -65.82 4.01 17.15
CA HIS A 131 -65.06 5.09 17.83
C HIS A 131 -65.89 6.36 18.05
N LEU A 132 -66.81 6.67 17.12
CA LEU A 132 -67.73 7.81 17.26
C LEU A 132 -68.76 7.61 18.38
N VAL A 133 -69.24 6.39 18.57
CA VAL A 133 -70.16 6.06 19.67
C VAL A 133 -69.42 6.13 21.01
N GLN A 134 -68.20 5.59 21.07
CA GLN A 134 -67.34 5.68 22.25
C GLN A 134 -67.03 7.13 22.62
N LEU A 135 -66.76 7.99 21.63
CA LEU A 135 -66.50 9.42 21.84
C LEU A 135 -67.74 10.16 22.34
N ARG A 136 -68.92 9.85 21.78
CA ARG A 136 -70.19 10.40 22.28
C ARG A 136 -70.48 9.97 23.72
N GLU A 137 -70.23 8.71 24.07
CA GLU A 137 -70.44 8.20 25.42
C GLU A 137 -69.42 8.76 26.42
N ALA A 138 -68.16 8.93 26.00
CA ALA A 138 -67.11 9.62 26.74
C ALA A 138 -67.52 11.06 27.11
N VAL A 139 -67.92 11.85 26.11
CA VAL A 139 -68.34 13.25 26.34
C VAL A 139 -69.60 13.34 27.21
N LYS A 140 -70.54 12.41 27.07
CA LYS A 140 -71.73 12.35 27.94
C LYS A 140 -71.42 11.98 29.39
N ARG A 141 -70.40 11.14 29.64
CA ARG A 141 -69.93 10.83 31.00
C ARG A 141 -69.27 12.03 31.68
N ASN A 142 -68.87 13.04 30.90
CA ASN A 142 -68.36 14.33 31.35
C ASN A 142 -67.21 14.22 32.37
N HIS A 143 -66.21 13.39 32.06
CA HIS A 143 -65.04 13.23 32.95
C HIS A 143 -64.22 14.53 33.06
N LEU A 144 -64.33 15.40 32.05
CA LEU A 144 -63.70 16.72 31.97
C LEU A 144 -64.40 17.81 32.80
N GLY A 145 -65.54 17.51 33.44
CA GLY A 145 -66.22 18.45 34.35
C GLY A 145 -66.81 19.70 33.67
N LEU A 146 -67.27 19.58 32.43
CA LEU A 146 -67.82 20.70 31.65
C LEU A 146 -69.14 21.22 32.26
N LEU A 147 -69.29 22.55 32.30
CA LEU A 147 -70.49 23.23 32.80
C LEU A 147 -71.62 23.19 31.76
N VAL A 148 -72.79 22.68 32.16
CA VAL A 148 -73.97 22.54 31.29
C VAL A 148 -74.94 23.71 31.53
N GLU A 149 -75.36 24.41 30.45
CA GLU A 149 -76.40 25.46 30.52
C GLU A 149 -77.78 24.89 30.12
N GLU A 150 -78.79 25.01 30.99
CA GLU A 150 -80.22 24.69 30.73
C GLU A 150 -81.01 25.95 30.24
N GLU A 151 -82.06 25.77 29.43
CA GLU A 151 -82.75 26.79 28.61
C GLU A 151 -83.60 27.86 29.36
N PRO A 152 -83.84 29.06 28.77
CA PRO A 152 -85.01 29.90 29.08
C PRO A 152 -86.13 29.85 28.01
N ALA A 153 -87.39 29.86 28.46
CA ALA A 153 -88.63 29.78 27.65
C ALA A 153 -89.11 31.12 27.03
N ALA A 154 -89.95 31.05 25.98
CA ALA A 154 -90.46 32.19 25.16
C ALA A 154 -91.68 32.96 25.76
N VAL A 155 -91.94 34.20 25.30
CA VAL A 155 -92.94 35.17 25.84
C VAL A 155 -94.06 35.51 24.81
N GLU A 156 -95.32 35.71 25.28
CA GLU A 156 -96.58 35.86 24.50
C GLU A 156 -97.09 37.32 24.24
N LEU A 157 -98.10 37.44 23.34
CA LEU A 157 -98.45 38.55 22.41
C LEU A 157 -99.62 39.53 22.78
N GLU A 158 -100.01 39.71 24.05
CA GLU A 158 -101.34 40.29 24.42
C GLU A 158 -101.47 41.81 24.64
N ARG A 159 -100.66 42.72 24.07
CA ARG A 159 -100.72 44.17 24.43
C ARG A 159 -100.87 45.17 23.29
N LEU A 160 -102.04 45.25 22.65
CA LEU A 160 -102.47 46.44 21.88
C LEU A 160 -104.02 46.61 21.89
N GLN A 161 -104.53 47.80 22.21
CA GLN A 161 -105.96 48.19 22.10
C GLN A 161 -106.11 49.59 21.45
N MET A 162 -107.11 49.78 20.57
CA MET A 162 -107.51 51.05 19.91
C MET A 162 -108.83 51.59 20.52
N ALA A 163 -109.11 52.90 20.38
CA ALA A 163 -110.27 53.61 20.94
C ALA A 163 -111.26 54.15 19.86
N ASP A 164 -112.55 54.29 20.24
CA ASP A 164 -113.75 54.53 19.41
C ASP A 164 -114.14 56.00 19.13
N GLU A 165 -114.77 56.22 17.97
CA GLU A 165 -115.33 57.49 17.42
C GLU A 165 -116.68 57.89 18.05
N HIS A 166 -116.90 59.20 18.28
CA HIS A 166 -118.20 59.75 18.68
C HIS A 166 -118.85 60.57 17.54
N GLN A 167 -120.08 60.20 17.16
CA GLN A 167 -120.95 60.88 16.20
C GLN A 167 -121.52 62.21 16.77
N TRP A 168 -121.54 63.26 15.96
CA TRP A 168 -122.16 64.56 16.28
C TRP A 168 -123.48 64.77 15.54
N TYR A 169 -124.54 65.16 16.26
CA TYR A 169 -125.79 65.68 15.71
C TYR A 169 -125.81 67.22 15.81
N ALA A 170 -126.35 67.91 14.79
CA ALA A 170 -126.45 69.37 14.71
C ALA A 170 -127.90 69.88 14.87
N PRO A 171 -128.18 70.96 15.65
CA PRO A 171 -129.46 71.66 15.63
C PRO A 171 -129.47 73.05 14.94
N ALA A 172 -130.67 73.41 14.48
CA ALA A 172 -131.29 74.65 13.93
C ALA A 172 -130.49 75.95 13.63
N GLU A 173 -130.85 76.57 12.48
CA GLU A 173 -130.11 77.58 11.70
C GLU A 173 -129.95 78.99 12.30
N GLU A 174 -130.68 79.38 13.34
CA GLU A 174 -130.53 80.73 13.94
C GLU A 174 -129.29 80.83 14.85
N SER A 175 -128.77 79.68 15.33
CA SER A 175 -127.48 79.60 16.01
C SER A 175 -126.29 79.56 15.05
N ARG A 176 -126.51 79.38 13.72
CA ARG A 176 -125.42 79.32 12.73
C ARG A 176 -124.78 80.67 12.47
N GLU A 177 -125.52 81.78 12.41
CA GLU A 177 -124.88 83.07 12.06
C GLU A 177 -123.99 83.62 13.18
N GLU A 178 -124.39 83.44 14.44
CA GLU A 178 -123.58 83.81 15.61
C GLU A 178 -122.44 82.82 15.81
N ALA A 179 -122.70 81.51 15.66
CA ALA A 179 -121.64 80.50 15.68
C ALA A 179 -120.66 80.65 14.50
N GLU A 180 -121.10 81.11 13.33
CA GLU A 180 -120.25 81.36 12.17
C GLU A 180 -119.39 82.61 12.34
N LYS A 181 -119.94 83.70 12.90
CA LYS A 181 -119.12 84.90 13.22
C LYS A 181 -118.07 84.58 14.29
N LEU A 182 -118.46 83.85 15.33
CA LEU A 182 -117.56 83.41 16.39
C LEU A 182 -116.54 82.39 15.86
N ALA A 183 -116.94 81.46 15.00
CA ALA A 183 -116.06 80.52 14.32
C ALA A 183 -115.11 81.21 13.34
N ARG A 184 -115.53 82.26 12.62
CA ARG A 184 -114.66 83.07 11.75
C ARG A 184 -113.63 83.85 12.56
N ALA A 185 -114.02 84.43 13.69
CA ALA A 185 -113.09 85.12 14.60
C ALA A 185 -112.09 84.13 15.23
N MET A 186 -112.57 82.98 15.74
CA MET A 186 -111.70 81.92 16.25
C MET A 186 -110.78 81.37 15.16
N LEU A 187 -111.27 81.22 13.93
CA LEU A 187 -110.45 80.75 12.80
C LEU A 187 -109.36 81.75 12.44
N GLN A 188 -109.62 83.06 12.46
CA GLN A 188 -108.59 84.08 12.24
C GLN A 188 -107.52 84.05 13.34
N GLU A 189 -107.93 83.91 14.61
CA GLU A 189 -107.00 83.76 15.73
C GLU A 189 -106.20 82.45 15.64
N HIS A 190 -106.84 81.35 15.24
CA HIS A 190 -106.16 80.08 14.96
C HIS A 190 -105.18 80.21 13.80
N GLN A 191 -105.54 80.92 12.72
CA GLN A 191 -104.66 81.17 11.58
C GLN A 191 -103.41 81.95 11.98
N GLN A 192 -103.57 83.00 12.78
CA GLN A 192 -102.44 83.77 13.32
C GLN A 192 -101.56 82.90 14.21
N LYS A 193 -102.14 82.14 15.14
CA LYS A 193 -101.40 81.20 15.99
C LYS A 193 -100.67 80.13 15.16
N THR A 194 -101.29 79.61 14.11
CA THR A 194 -100.64 78.63 13.22
C THR A 194 -99.51 79.25 12.40
N ALA A 195 -99.67 80.49 11.94
CA ALA A 195 -98.63 81.21 11.21
C ALA A 195 -97.43 81.53 12.11
N ASP A 196 -97.68 81.97 13.35
CA ASP A 196 -96.63 82.23 14.34
C ASP A 196 -95.90 80.94 14.74
N LEU A 197 -96.64 79.84 14.94
CA LEU A 197 -96.04 78.53 15.21
C LEU A 197 -95.23 78.04 14.02
N LEU A 198 -95.74 78.18 12.78
CA LEU A 198 -95.00 77.82 11.57
C LEU A 198 -93.71 78.65 11.44
N GLY A 199 -93.74 79.97 11.67
CA GLY A 199 -92.54 80.80 11.69
C GLY A 199 -91.54 80.39 12.78
N GLN A 200 -92.02 80.02 13.97
CA GLN A 200 -91.17 79.45 15.02
C GLN A 200 -90.58 78.09 14.63
N HIS A 201 -91.33 77.25 13.91
CA HIS A 201 -90.85 75.97 13.41
C HIS A 201 -89.85 76.15 12.28
N GLU A 202 -90.06 77.07 11.34
CA GLU A 202 -89.14 77.38 10.24
C GLU A 202 -87.81 77.92 10.75
N THR A 203 -87.83 78.83 11.73
CA THR A 203 -86.61 79.35 12.36
C THR A 203 -85.87 78.29 13.16
N ARG A 204 -86.57 77.39 13.86
CA ARG A 204 -85.93 76.25 14.54
C ARG A 204 -85.35 75.25 13.54
N LEU A 205 -86.06 74.94 12.45
CA LEU A 205 -85.57 74.05 11.41
C LEU A 205 -84.33 74.61 10.72
N SER A 206 -84.29 75.92 10.45
CA SER A 206 -83.10 76.57 9.86
C SER A 206 -81.91 76.61 10.83
N GLN A 207 -82.15 76.83 12.12
CA GLN A 207 -81.11 76.76 13.15
C GLN A 207 -80.54 75.34 13.27
N ILE A 208 -81.41 74.32 13.31
CA ILE A 208 -80.99 72.92 13.39
C ILE A 208 -80.26 72.51 12.11
N SER A 209 -80.71 72.93 10.92
CA SER A 209 -80.02 72.61 9.68
C SER A 209 -78.63 73.25 9.61
N GLN A 210 -78.49 74.51 10.04
CA GLN A 210 -77.19 75.18 10.13
C GLN A 210 -76.26 74.47 11.12
N GLN A 211 -76.75 74.10 12.30
CA GLN A 211 -75.98 73.33 13.28
C GLN A 211 -75.50 71.99 12.71
N HIS A 212 -76.36 71.25 12.01
CA HIS A 212 -75.98 70.00 11.37
C HIS A 212 -74.99 70.19 10.21
N GLU A 213 -75.13 71.24 9.40
CA GLU A 213 -74.17 71.57 8.34
C GLU A 213 -72.80 71.92 8.92
N GLU A 214 -72.75 72.66 10.03
CA GLU A 214 -71.52 72.95 10.77
C GLU A 214 -70.90 71.68 11.36
N GLU A 215 -71.68 70.82 12.02
CA GLU A 215 -71.24 69.53 12.55
C GLU A 215 -70.70 68.62 11.44
N LEU A 216 -71.39 68.53 10.30
CA LEU A 216 -70.94 67.76 9.14
C LEU A 216 -69.65 68.34 8.56
N SER A 217 -69.51 69.66 8.50
CA SER A 217 -68.28 70.30 8.02
C SER A 217 -67.09 70.01 8.95
N ARG A 218 -67.30 70.04 10.27
CA ARG A 218 -66.30 69.69 11.28
C ARG A 218 -65.89 68.22 11.19
N LEU A 219 -66.85 67.31 11.07
CA LEU A 219 -66.57 65.88 10.92
C LEU A 219 -65.84 65.58 9.61
N LYS A 220 -66.22 66.25 8.51
CA LYS A 220 -65.52 66.12 7.22
C LYS A 220 -64.08 66.61 7.30
N LEU A 221 -63.83 67.75 7.95
CA LEU A 221 -62.49 68.28 8.14
C LEU A 221 -61.64 67.31 9.00
N GLY A 222 -62.16 66.84 10.13
CA GLY A 222 -61.45 65.88 10.98
C GLY A 222 -61.16 64.55 10.26
N ALA A 223 -62.09 64.05 9.45
CA ALA A 223 -61.86 62.87 8.62
C ALA A 223 -60.80 63.12 7.53
N GLN A 224 -60.80 64.30 6.90
CA GLN A 224 -59.78 64.68 5.91
C GLN A 224 -58.39 64.79 6.54
N GLU A 225 -58.27 65.40 7.72
CA GLU A 225 -57.02 65.48 8.47
C GLU A 225 -56.50 64.08 8.83
N GLN A 226 -57.37 63.20 9.34
CA GLN A 226 -57.01 61.81 9.63
C GLN A 226 -56.52 61.06 8.38
N VAL A 227 -57.20 61.24 7.25
CA VAL A 227 -56.78 60.63 5.97
C VAL A 227 -55.43 61.19 5.53
N GLN A 228 -55.17 62.49 5.68
CA GLN A 228 -53.88 63.08 5.34
C GLN A 228 -52.75 62.55 6.22
N VAL A 229 -52.99 62.41 7.54
CA VAL A 229 -52.02 61.82 8.47
C VAL A 229 -51.71 60.37 8.08
N LEU A 230 -52.74 59.55 7.86
CA LEU A 230 -52.55 58.16 7.44
C LEU A 230 -51.85 58.05 6.07
N GLN A 231 -52.13 58.96 5.13
CA GLN A 231 -51.43 59.01 3.85
C GLN A 231 -49.95 59.37 4.02
N ALA A 232 -49.63 60.31 4.90
CA ALA A 232 -48.25 60.68 5.23
C ALA A 232 -47.50 59.52 5.91
N GLU A 233 -48.15 58.82 6.85
CA GLU A 233 -47.59 57.63 7.51
C GLU A 233 -47.34 56.50 6.50
N LEU A 234 -48.29 56.22 5.61
CA LEU A 234 -48.13 55.23 4.54
C LEU A 234 -46.99 55.61 3.58
N ALA A 235 -46.83 56.89 3.26
CA ALA A 235 -45.72 57.35 2.43
C ALA A 235 -44.37 57.14 3.14
N ALA A 236 -44.28 57.51 4.41
CA ALA A 236 -43.07 57.32 5.21
C ALA A 236 -42.71 55.84 5.36
N LEU A 237 -43.69 54.97 5.63
CA LEU A 237 -43.49 53.52 5.70
C LEU A 237 -43.04 52.92 4.35
N ARG A 238 -43.60 53.40 3.24
CA ARG A 238 -43.18 52.98 1.89
C ARG A 238 -41.76 53.40 1.58
N GLU A 239 -41.35 54.61 1.96
CA GLU A 239 -39.96 55.04 1.82
C GLU A 239 -39.02 54.22 2.72
N GLY A 240 -39.42 53.93 3.96
CA GLY A 240 -38.67 53.08 4.87
C GLY A 240 -38.46 51.68 4.29
N LEU A 241 -39.53 51.05 3.79
CA LEU A 241 -39.45 49.73 3.16
C LEU A 241 -38.49 49.72 1.97
N LYS A 242 -38.55 50.73 1.10
CA LYS A 242 -37.62 50.85 -0.04
C LYS A 242 -36.16 50.97 0.40
N ARG A 243 -35.88 51.76 1.44
CA ARG A 243 -34.51 51.88 1.99
C ARG A 243 -34.01 50.54 2.51
N GLU A 244 -34.85 49.81 3.24
CA GLU A 244 -34.50 48.48 3.75
C GLU A 244 -34.30 47.46 2.62
N GLU A 245 -35.11 47.51 1.57
CA GLU A 245 -34.93 46.66 0.38
C GLU A 245 -33.62 46.97 -0.34
N GLU A 246 -33.26 48.25 -0.48
CA GLU A 246 -31.98 48.68 -1.06
C GLU A 246 -30.78 48.22 -0.23
N ILE A 247 -30.85 48.36 1.10
CA ILE A 247 -29.82 47.88 2.03
C ILE A 247 -29.69 46.36 1.94
N ASN A 248 -30.80 45.63 1.99
CA ASN A 248 -30.78 44.17 1.85
C ASN A 248 -30.23 43.72 0.49
N ALA A 249 -30.58 44.42 -0.60
CA ALA A 249 -30.01 44.16 -1.92
C ALA A 249 -28.50 44.48 -1.99
N GLY A 250 -28.04 45.49 -1.24
CA GLY A 250 -26.62 45.80 -1.08
C GLY A 250 -25.87 44.69 -0.34
N LEU A 251 -26.36 44.30 0.84
CA LEU A 251 -25.77 43.24 1.66
C LEU A 251 -25.74 41.89 0.93
N ARG A 252 -26.80 41.56 0.17
CA ARG A 252 -26.80 40.35 -0.67
C ARG A 252 -25.72 40.38 -1.73
N ARG A 253 -25.53 41.52 -2.42
CA ARG A 253 -24.44 41.68 -3.40
C ARG A 253 -23.06 41.58 -2.76
N GLU A 254 -22.88 42.09 -1.55
CA GLU A 254 -21.62 41.95 -0.80
C GLU A 254 -21.37 40.49 -0.40
N LEU A 255 -22.38 39.78 0.12
CA LEU A 255 -22.28 38.36 0.45
C LEU A 255 -22.00 37.50 -0.78
N ASP A 256 -22.68 37.75 -1.89
CA ASP A 256 -22.43 37.07 -3.16
C ASP A 256 -21.01 37.35 -3.67
N GLY A 257 -20.53 38.60 -3.52
CA GLY A 257 -19.16 38.99 -3.83
C GLY A 257 -18.14 38.22 -2.98
N GLN A 258 -18.35 38.14 -1.66
CA GLN A 258 -17.50 37.38 -0.75
C GLN A 258 -17.54 35.88 -1.06
N ALA A 259 -18.73 35.31 -1.28
CA ALA A 259 -18.90 33.89 -1.63
C ALA A 259 -18.18 33.54 -2.93
N ASN A 260 -18.33 34.36 -3.97
CA ASN A 260 -17.62 34.19 -5.24
C ASN A 260 -16.10 34.35 -5.05
N GLY A 261 -15.65 35.28 -4.20
CA GLY A 261 -14.25 35.44 -3.84
C GLY A 261 -13.68 34.18 -3.16
N PHE A 262 -14.40 33.62 -2.18
CA PHE A 262 -14.03 32.36 -1.54
C PHE A 262 -14.05 31.18 -2.52
N GLN A 263 -15.03 31.11 -3.42
CA GLN A 263 -15.10 30.07 -4.45
C GLN A 263 -13.89 30.14 -5.38
N ARG A 264 -13.56 31.32 -5.92
CA ARG A 264 -12.38 31.53 -6.77
C ARG A 264 -11.09 31.21 -6.03
N GLY A 265 -10.93 31.66 -4.79
CA GLY A 265 -9.77 31.34 -3.98
C GLY A 265 -9.62 29.83 -3.74
N ARG A 266 -10.73 29.12 -3.48
CA ARG A 266 -10.73 27.65 -3.37
C ARG A 266 -10.38 26.98 -4.69
N GLU A 267 -10.94 27.43 -5.81
CA GLU A 267 -10.62 26.90 -7.14
C GLU A 267 -9.14 27.09 -7.47
N GLU A 268 -8.58 28.28 -7.24
CA GLU A 268 -7.15 28.57 -7.43
C GLU A 268 -6.27 27.69 -6.53
N LEU A 269 -6.60 27.58 -5.24
CA LEU A 269 -5.88 26.69 -4.31
C LEU A 269 -5.95 25.23 -4.77
N THR A 270 -7.12 24.75 -5.19
CA THR A 270 -7.24 23.38 -5.71
C THR A 270 -6.48 23.18 -7.02
N ALA A 271 -6.44 24.17 -7.89
CA ALA A 271 -5.65 24.13 -9.12
C ALA A 271 -4.14 24.09 -8.82
N GLN A 272 -3.67 24.90 -7.86
CA GLN A 272 -2.28 24.88 -7.39
C GLN A 272 -1.92 23.53 -6.77
N LEU A 273 -2.78 22.96 -5.92
CA LEU A 273 -2.57 21.63 -5.35
C LEU A 273 -2.50 20.55 -6.43
N ARG A 274 -3.41 20.57 -7.41
CA ARG A 274 -3.36 19.63 -8.54
C ARG A 274 -2.08 19.79 -9.36
N HIS A 275 -1.63 21.02 -9.59
CA HIS A 275 -0.37 21.27 -10.29
C HIS A 275 0.82 20.68 -9.51
N ILE A 276 0.89 20.89 -8.19
CA ILE A 276 1.94 20.32 -7.33
C ILE A 276 1.88 18.79 -7.31
N GLU A 277 0.68 18.21 -7.23
CA GLU A 277 0.49 16.76 -7.31
C GLU A 277 0.93 16.20 -8.66
N GLN A 278 0.60 16.88 -9.76
CA GLN A 278 1.00 16.48 -11.11
C GLN A 278 2.52 16.60 -11.29
N SER A 279 3.11 17.74 -10.93
CA SER A 279 4.56 17.91 -11.02
C SER A 279 5.30 16.88 -10.15
N GLY A 280 4.82 16.62 -8.93
CA GLY A 280 5.38 15.59 -8.07
C GLY A 280 5.22 14.17 -8.63
N ARG A 281 4.11 13.86 -9.31
CA ARG A 281 3.94 12.57 -10.02
C ARG A 281 4.89 12.45 -11.20
N ASP A 282 5.04 13.50 -11.98
CA ASP A 282 5.93 13.51 -13.14
C ASP A 282 7.40 13.38 -12.71
N GLU A 283 7.82 14.08 -11.66
CA GLU A 283 9.15 13.94 -11.05
C GLU A 283 9.41 12.51 -10.55
N LEU A 284 8.43 11.90 -9.87
CA LEU A 284 8.54 10.51 -9.41
C LEU A 284 8.60 9.51 -10.56
N GLU A 285 7.83 9.72 -11.62
CA GLU A 285 7.84 8.87 -12.80
C GLU A 285 9.17 8.98 -13.55
N GLN A 286 9.70 10.20 -13.69
CA GLN A 286 11.04 10.43 -14.26
C GLN A 286 12.13 9.73 -13.45
N LEU A 287 12.11 9.86 -12.12
CA LEU A 287 13.08 9.18 -11.24
C LEU A 287 12.96 7.65 -11.34
N ARG A 288 11.73 7.11 -11.42
CA ARG A 288 11.51 5.67 -11.62
C ARG A 288 12.10 5.19 -12.93
N GLN A 289 11.83 5.90 -14.03
CA GLN A 289 12.38 5.57 -15.35
C GLN A 289 13.91 5.64 -15.37
N GLN A 290 14.50 6.67 -14.75
CA GLN A 290 15.96 6.78 -14.61
C GLN A 290 16.56 5.59 -13.84
N ILE A 291 15.99 5.24 -12.68
CA ILE A 291 16.46 4.10 -11.88
C ILE A 291 16.31 2.79 -12.66
N GLU A 292 15.19 2.60 -13.37
CA GLU A 292 14.99 1.42 -14.21
C GLU A 292 16.03 1.35 -15.32
N GLU A 293 16.30 2.45 -16.02
CA GLU A 293 17.26 2.50 -17.12
C GLU A 293 18.70 2.29 -16.62
N GLU A 294 19.09 2.92 -15.51
CA GLU A 294 20.36 2.67 -14.84
C GLU A 294 20.50 1.21 -14.40
N SER A 295 19.43 0.60 -13.87
CA SER A 295 19.44 -0.82 -13.49
C SER A 295 19.59 -1.74 -14.70
N ARG A 296 18.88 -1.45 -15.80
CA ARG A 296 18.94 -2.23 -17.05
C ARG A 296 20.32 -2.15 -17.67
N THR A 297 20.90 -0.95 -17.76
CA THR A 297 22.25 -0.75 -18.30
C THR A 297 23.30 -1.44 -17.43
N ARG A 298 23.16 -1.38 -16.09
CA ARG A 298 24.06 -2.08 -15.17
C ARG A 298 23.97 -3.60 -15.34
N VAL A 299 22.76 -4.17 -15.40
CA VAL A 299 22.54 -5.60 -15.65
C VAL A 299 23.14 -6.00 -17.00
N ALA A 300 22.85 -5.25 -18.08
CA ALA A 300 23.39 -5.54 -19.41
C ALA A 300 24.93 -5.50 -19.44
N SER A 301 25.54 -4.54 -18.75
CA SER A 301 27.01 -4.45 -18.65
C SER A 301 27.63 -5.64 -17.91
N LEU A 302 26.97 -6.12 -16.85
CA LEU A 302 27.42 -7.29 -16.09
C LEU A 302 27.22 -8.58 -16.88
N GLU A 303 26.08 -8.72 -17.55
CA GLU A 303 25.81 -9.84 -18.45
C GLU A 303 26.84 -9.91 -19.58
N ALA A 304 27.20 -8.78 -20.20
CA ALA A 304 28.23 -8.74 -21.22
C ALA A 304 29.59 -9.21 -20.68
N ARG A 305 30.01 -8.71 -19.50
CA ARG A 305 31.26 -9.15 -18.84
C ARG A 305 31.27 -10.64 -18.52
N TYR A 306 30.16 -11.18 -18.00
CA TYR A 306 30.07 -12.62 -17.71
C TYR A 306 30.04 -13.46 -18.99
N LYS A 307 29.40 -12.99 -20.06
CA LYS A 307 29.45 -13.66 -21.37
C LYS A 307 30.87 -13.69 -21.94
N GLU A 308 31.63 -12.60 -21.82
CA GLU A 308 33.04 -12.57 -22.21
C GLU A 308 33.87 -13.55 -21.37
N GLN A 309 33.69 -13.58 -20.05
CA GLN A 309 34.38 -14.54 -19.19
C GLN A 309 34.06 -15.99 -19.55
N LEU A 310 32.79 -16.31 -19.82
CA LEU A 310 32.37 -17.63 -20.26
C LEU A 310 33.01 -17.98 -21.61
N ALA A 311 33.01 -17.07 -22.58
CA ALA A 311 33.64 -17.30 -23.88
C ALA A 311 35.14 -17.60 -23.76
N VAL A 312 35.87 -16.88 -22.88
CA VAL A 312 37.28 -17.17 -22.60
C VAL A 312 37.45 -18.54 -21.96
N ARG A 313 36.61 -18.89 -20.99
CA ARG A 313 36.63 -20.22 -20.35
C ARG A 313 36.33 -21.35 -21.33
N ASP A 314 35.40 -21.16 -22.26
CA ASP A 314 35.06 -22.14 -23.28
C ASP A 314 36.25 -22.38 -24.23
N VAL A 315 36.97 -21.33 -24.61
CA VAL A 315 38.21 -21.45 -25.40
C VAL A 315 39.31 -22.16 -24.61
N GLU A 316 39.51 -21.82 -23.34
CA GLU A 316 40.50 -22.49 -22.48
C GLU A 316 40.17 -23.98 -22.29
N LEU A 317 38.90 -24.33 -22.08
CA LEU A 317 38.45 -25.72 -22.00
C LEU A 317 38.66 -26.43 -23.34
N GLY A 318 38.38 -25.78 -24.47
CA GLY A 318 38.68 -26.30 -25.81
C GLY A 318 40.16 -26.64 -25.96
N TYR A 319 41.06 -25.71 -25.64
CA TYR A 319 42.51 -25.92 -25.69
C TYR A 319 42.98 -27.05 -24.76
N ARG A 320 42.45 -27.11 -23.53
CA ARG A 320 42.78 -28.20 -22.58
C ARG A 320 42.31 -29.55 -23.11
N ASN A 321 41.12 -29.64 -23.68
CA ASN A 321 40.62 -30.88 -24.27
C ASN A 321 41.48 -31.33 -25.45
N GLU A 322 41.91 -30.41 -26.32
CA GLU A 322 42.83 -30.71 -27.44
C GLU A 322 44.18 -31.21 -26.93
N LEU A 323 44.76 -30.56 -25.92
CA LEU A 323 46.00 -30.99 -25.29
C LEU A 323 45.87 -32.35 -24.60
N ASP A 324 44.78 -32.58 -23.86
CA ASP A 324 44.51 -33.86 -23.21
C ASP A 324 44.38 -34.98 -24.26
N GLN A 325 43.73 -34.71 -25.40
CA GLN A 325 43.67 -35.66 -26.52
C GLN A 325 45.06 -35.94 -27.11
N GLN A 326 45.89 -34.92 -27.33
CA GLN A 326 47.26 -35.09 -27.81
C GLN A 326 48.10 -35.94 -26.84
N LEU A 327 48.07 -35.61 -25.56
CA LEU A 327 48.80 -36.36 -24.52
C LEU A 327 48.28 -37.79 -24.37
N GLN A 328 46.98 -38.03 -24.54
CA GLN A 328 46.41 -39.37 -24.56
C GLN A 328 46.89 -40.18 -25.77
N GLN A 329 46.94 -39.57 -26.96
CA GLN A 329 47.48 -40.22 -28.16
C GLN A 329 48.97 -40.55 -28.01
N GLU A 330 49.77 -39.62 -27.51
CA GLU A 330 51.20 -39.85 -27.24
C GLU A 330 51.40 -40.94 -26.19
N ASN A 331 50.63 -40.93 -25.10
CA ASN A 331 50.66 -42.01 -24.09
C ASN A 331 50.29 -43.38 -24.69
N GLN A 332 49.33 -43.42 -25.61
CA GLN A 332 48.97 -44.66 -26.31
C GLN A 332 50.11 -45.14 -27.20
N GLN A 333 50.75 -44.24 -27.96
CA GLN A 333 51.90 -44.56 -28.81
C GLN A 333 53.08 -45.07 -27.97
N LEU A 334 53.47 -44.34 -26.93
CA LEU A 334 54.55 -44.74 -26.02
C LEU A 334 54.26 -46.09 -25.33
N ARG A 335 52.99 -46.37 -24.98
CA ARG A 335 52.60 -47.67 -24.43
C ARG A 335 52.75 -48.80 -25.46
N GLN A 336 52.40 -48.54 -26.72
CA GLN A 336 52.59 -49.51 -27.80
C GLN A 336 54.09 -49.77 -28.05
N GLU A 337 54.90 -48.72 -28.15
CA GLU A 337 56.36 -48.83 -28.30
C GLU A 337 57.00 -49.57 -27.13
N ALA A 338 56.64 -49.23 -25.89
CA ALA A 338 57.12 -49.94 -24.71
C ALA A 338 56.69 -51.40 -24.69
N GLY A 339 55.50 -51.72 -25.22
CA GLY A 339 55.04 -53.09 -25.44
C GLY A 339 55.91 -53.83 -26.45
N GLN A 340 56.13 -53.24 -27.62
CA GLN A 340 56.98 -53.81 -28.67
C GLN A 340 58.40 -54.06 -28.17
N LEU A 341 59.02 -53.08 -27.50
CA LEU A 341 60.36 -53.23 -26.93
C LEU A 341 60.41 -54.30 -25.82
N ARG A 342 59.34 -54.46 -25.03
CA ARG A 342 59.24 -55.55 -24.05
C ARG A 342 59.17 -56.91 -24.73
N ASP A 343 58.42 -57.03 -25.82
CA ASP A 343 58.32 -58.27 -26.58
C ASP A 343 59.66 -58.60 -27.26
N GLU A 344 60.31 -57.61 -27.90
CA GLU A 344 61.64 -57.76 -28.49
C GLU A 344 62.70 -58.16 -27.46
N THR A 345 62.71 -57.51 -26.29
CA THR A 345 63.66 -57.85 -25.22
C THR A 345 63.37 -59.24 -24.63
N ALA A 346 62.10 -59.69 -24.58
CA ALA A 346 61.75 -61.05 -24.21
C ALA A 346 62.26 -62.07 -25.24
N GLN A 347 62.05 -61.81 -26.54
CA GLN A 347 62.56 -62.65 -27.63
C GLN A 347 64.09 -62.74 -27.62
N LEU A 348 64.79 -61.61 -27.46
CA LEU A 348 66.25 -61.58 -27.37
C LEU A 348 66.76 -62.34 -26.14
N ARG A 349 66.08 -62.26 -24.99
CA ARG A 349 66.42 -63.06 -23.81
C ARG A 349 66.23 -64.55 -24.04
N GLU A 350 65.15 -64.95 -24.70
CA GLU A 350 64.91 -66.34 -25.05
C GLU A 350 66.00 -66.87 -26.00
N LEU A 351 66.30 -66.12 -27.07
CA LEU A 351 67.38 -66.45 -28.00
C LEU A 351 68.75 -66.51 -27.31
N ALA A 352 69.05 -65.55 -26.44
CA ALA A 352 70.29 -65.56 -25.65
C ALA A 352 70.36 -66.79 -24.73
N GLY A 353 69.23 -67.18 -24.10
CA GLY A 353 69.13 -68.42 -23.32
C GLY A 353 69.41 -69.66 -24.16
N GLN A 354 68.86 -69.75 -25.38
CA GLN A 354 69.11 -70.86 -26.31
C GLN A 354 70.60 -70.92 -26.73
N LEU A 355 71.20 -69.77 -27.06
CA LEU A 355 72.62 -69.69 -27.40
C LEU A 355 73.53 -70.02 -26.22
N GLN A 356 73.16 -69.63 -25.00
CA GLN A 356 73.91 -69.96 -23.81
C GLN A 356 73.88 -71.47 -23.53
N GLN A 357 72.72 -72.12 -23.72
CA GLN A 357 72.59 -73.57 -23.61
C GLN A 357 73.46 -74.30 -24.65
N SER A 358 73.45 -73.86 -25.91
CA SER A 358 74.28 -74.46 -26.96
C SER A 358 75.78 -74.20 -26.75
N ALA A 359 76.16 -73.03 -26.25
CA ALA A 359 77.55 -72.75 -25.86
C ALA A 359 78.00 -73.63 -24.69
N GLN A 360 77.12 -73.87 -23.71
CA GLN A 360 77.42 -74.75 -22.58
C GLN A 360 77.60 -76.20 -23.02
N SER A 361 76.76 -76.70 -23.94
CA SER A 361 76.92 -78.06 -24.47
C SER A 361 78.24 -78.21 -25.24
N LEU A 362 78.59 -77.22 -26.09
CA LEU A 362 79.86 -77.22 -26.82
C LEU A 362 81.07 -77.15 -25.88
N ARG A 363 81.00 -76.39 -24.79
CA ARG A 363 82.08 -76.35 -23.78
C ARG A 363 82.27 -77.70 -23.10
N GLN A 364 81.19 -78.36 -22.71
CA GLN A 364 81.26 -79.71 -22.13
C GLN A 364 81.87 -80.72 -23.11
N GLU A 365 81.54 -80.60 -24.40
CA GLU A 365 82.13 -81.42 -25.46
C GLU A 365 83.64 -81.17 -25.60
N LEU A 366 84.07 -79.90 -25.60
CA LEU A 366 85.49 -79.51 -25.64
C LEU A 366 86.27 -79.95 -24.39
N GLU A 367 85.70 -79.81 -23.18
CA GLU A 367 86.32 -80.32 -21.95
C GLU A 367 86.47 -81.84 -21.96
N GLY A 368 85.47 -82.56 -22.49
CA GLY A 368 85.56 -84.01 -22.69
C GLY A 368 86.65 -84.42 -23.69
N LEU A 369 86.96 -83.56 -24.67
CA LEU A 369 88.05 -83.77 -25.62
C LEU A 369 89.42 -83.38 -25.03
N SER A 370 89.53 -82.28 -24.28
CA SER A 370 90.78 -81.82 -23.67
C SER A 370 91.24 -82.71 -22.50
N ALA A 371 90.32 -83.26 -21.71
CA ALA A 371 90.64 -84.22 -20.65
C ALA A 371 91.32 -85.49 -21.17
N LYS A 372 91.21 -85.80 -22.47
CA LYS A 372 91.94 -86.90 -23.12
C LYS A 372 93.39 -86.54 -23.49
N ALA A 373 93.77 -85.27 -23.43
CA ALA A 373 95.07 -84.75 -23.83
C ALA A 373 95.73 -83.95 -22.69
N ASN A 374 96.24 -84.62 -21.66
CA ASN A 374 96.96 -83.94 -20.57
C ASN A 374 98.43 -83.64 -20.95
N GLU A 375 98.78 -82.35 -20.90
CA GLU A 375 100.06 -81.72 -21.31
C GLU A 375 101.21 -81.86 -20.30
N ALA A 376 101.02 -82.48 -19.15
CA ALA A 376 102.08 -82.63 -18.14
C ALA A 376 103.19 -83.65 -18.49
N SER A 377 102.96 -84.52 -19.49
CA SER A 377 103.93 -85.58 -19.88
C SER A 377 105.02 -85.11 -20.87
N ALA A 378 104.82 -84.00 -21.58
CA ALA A 378 105.69 -83.64 -22.71
C ALA A 378 107.02 -82.99 -22.27
N LEU A 379 106.98 -82.14 -21.24
CA LEU A 379 108.16 -81.41 -20.75
C LEU A 379 109.14 -82.31 -19.98
N GLU A 380 108.65 -83.30 -19.22
CA GLU A 380 109.48 -84.29 -18.53
C GLU A 380 110.20 -85.25 -19.51
N GLN A 381 109.52 -85.66 -20.59
CA GLN A 381 110.11 -86.51 -21.64
C GLN A 381 111.26 -85.82 -22.38
N LEU A 382 111.15 -84.52 -22.65
CA LEU A 382 112.19 -83.77 -23.36
C LEU A 382 113.47 -83.63 -22.52
N SER A 383 113.37 -83.42 -21.20
CA SER A 383 114.56 -83.40 -20.34
C SER A 383 115.22 -84.77 -20.20
N ALA A 384 114.47 -85.87 -20.21
CA ALA A 384 115.04 -87.23 -20.17
C ALA A 384 115.83 -87.57 -21.45
N LEU A 385 115.48 -86.97 -22.59
CA LEU A 385 116.21 -87.10 -23.86
C LEU A 385 117.46 -86.20 -23.93
N GLY A 386 117.83 -85.53 -22.84
CA GLY A 386 119.01 -84.66 -22.78
C GLY A 386 118.82 -83.31 -23.46
N VAL A 387 117.58 -82.89 -23.75
CA VAL A 387 117.29 -81.57 -24.29
C VAL A 387 117.49 -80.53 -23.18
N ILE A 388 118.33 -79.55 -23.45
CA ILE A 388 118.63 -78.47 -22.50
C ILE A 388 118.03 -77.17 -23.03
N PHE A 389 117.24 -76.49 -22.20
CA PHE A 389 116.63 -75.21 -22.56
C PHE A 389 117.67 -74.10 -22.41
N VAL A 390 117.93 -73.35 -23.48
CA VAL A 390 118.88 -72.23 -23.47
C VAL A 390 118.17 -70.96 -23.91
N VAL A 391 118.22 -69.92 -23.07
CA VAL A 391 117.65 -68.60 -23.37
C VAL A 391 118.77 -67.55 -23.36
N TYR A 392 118.71 -66.57 -24.25
CA TYR A 392 119.67 -65.48 -24.27
C TYR A 392 119.08 -64.24 -23.60
N HIS A 393 119.81 -63.67 -22.66
CA HIS A 393 119.47 -62.40 -22.02
C HIS A 393 120.66 -61.42 -22.11
N PRO A 394 120.46 -60.17 -22.57
CA PRO A 394 121.52 -59.17 -22.57
C PRO A 394 122.16 -59.04 -21.18
N GLY A 395 123.49 -59.00 -21.10
CA GLY A 395 124.22 -58.92 -19.82
C GLY A 395 124.39 -60.25 -19.07
N ALA A 396 123.50 -61.22 -19.27
CA ALA A 396 123.59 -62.57 -18.70
C ALA A 396 124.15 -63.61 -19.70
N GLY A 397 124.08 -63.33 -21.00
CA GLY A 397 124.48 -64.25 -22.07
C GLY A 397 123.47 -65.39 -22.25
N HIS A 398 123.96 -66.52 -22.75
CA HIS A 398 123.17 -67.74 -22.87
C HIS A 398 123.02 -68.41 -21.50
N LEU A 399 121.78 -68.43 -20.99
CA LEU A 399 121.39 -69.07 -19.75
C LEU A 399 120.77 -70.42 -20.03
N THR A 400 121.38 -71.45 -19.47
CA THR A 400 120.83 -72.80 -19.46
C THR A 400 119.79 -72.91 -18.32
N LEU A 401 118.53 -73.15 -18.67
CA LEU A 401 117.42 -73.36 -17.73
C LEU A 401 117.31 -74.84 -17.38
N SER A 402 117.33 -75.15 -16.07
CA SER A 402 116.99 -76.48 -15.58
C SER A 402 115.48 -76.68 -15.64
N LEU A 403 114.99 -77.94 -15.72
CA LEU A 403 113.54 -78.21 -15.76
C LEU A 403 112.80 -77.61 -14.55
N GLN A 404 113.44 -77.54 -13.38
CA GLN A 404 112.88 -76.94 -12.16
C GLN A 404 112.76 -75.41 -12.27
N ASP A 405 113.65 -74.77 -13.02
CA ASP A 405 113.68 -73.32 -13.19
C ASP A 405 112.76 -72.84 -14.33
N VAL A 406 112.23 -73.73 -15.19
CA VAL A 406 111.37 -73.35 -16.33
C VAL A 406 110.09 -72.64 -15.86
N ALA A 407 109.41 -73.16 -14.84
CA ALA A 407 108.21 -72.54 -14.30
C ALA A 407 108.51 -71.14 -13.73
N ARG A 408 109.60 -71.02 -12.95
CA ARG A 408 110.06 -69.76 -12.38
C ARG A 408 110.47 -68.75 -13.45
N TYR A 409 111.11 -69.21 -14.52
CA TYR A 409 111.46 -68.37 -15.66
C TYR A 409 110.22 -67.88 -16.42
N GLN A 410 109.21 -68.74 -16.60
CA GLN A 410 107.97 -68.39 -17.29
C GLN A 410 107.17 -67.31 -16.52
N GLU A 411 107.14 -67.39 -15.19
CA GLU A 411 106.48 -66.40 -14.34
C GLU A 411 107.13 -65.01 -14.44
N ASN A 412 108.46 -64.93 -14.40
CA ASN A 412 109.17 -63.65 -14.56
C ASN A 412 110.58 -63.84 -15.18
N PRO A 413 110.70 -63.75 -16.52
CA PRO A 413 111.98 -63.86 -17.22
C PRO A 413 112.99 -62.79 -16.80
N MET A 414 112.50 -61.58 -16.50
CA MET A 414 113.33 -60.41 -16.19
C MET A 414 113.99 -60.55 -14.82
N ALA A 415 113.25 -60.99 -13.80
CA ALA A 415 113.79 -61.29 -12.48
C ALA A 415 114.83 -62.40 -12.55
N TYR A 416 114.57 -63.45 -13.35
CA TYR A 416 115.51 -64.56 -13.51
C TYR A 416 116.83 -64.10 -14.15
N ALA A 417 116.75 -63.29 -15.21
CA ALA A 417 117.93 -62.71 -15.86
C ALA A 417 118.69 -61.75 -14.93
N ALA A 418 117.98 -60.88 -14.19
CA ALA A 418 118.57 -59.97 -13.22
C ALA A 418 119.36 -60.69 -12.13
N ALA A 419 118.78 -61.77 -11.59
CA ALA A 419 119.44 -62.61 -10.58
C ALA A 419 120.73 -63.25 -11.11
N LYS A 420 120.77 -63.67 -12.38
CA LYS A 420 121.99 -64.20 -13.03
C LYS A 420 123.02 -63.11 -13.33
N CYS A 421 122.59 -61.88 -13.51
CA CYS A 421 123.44 -60.69 -13.64
C CYS A 421 123.91 -60.11 -12.29
N PHE A 422 123.49 -60.71 -11.16
CA PHE A 422 123.76 -60.22 -9.80
C PHE A 422 123.31 -58.78 -9.53
N VAL A 423 122.19 -58.38 -10.12
CA VAL A 423 121.55 -57.07 -9.92
C VAL A 423 120.09 -57.24 -9.52
N ALA A 424 119.50 -56.21 -8.89
CA ALA A 424 118.06 -56.18 -8.65
C ALA A 424 117.27 -56.13 -9.96
N GLU A 425 116.03 -56.63 -9.97
CA GLU A 425 115.18 -56.63 -11.16
C GLU A 425 114.98 -55.22 -11.73
N ASP A 426 114.73 -54.23 -10.88
CA ASP A 426 114.54 -52.83 -11.28
C ASP A 426 115.81 -52.25 -11.94
N GLN A 427 116.98 -52.55 -11.38
CA GLN A 427 118.27 -52.14 -11.95
C GLN A 427 118.52 -52.81 -13.31
N TYR A 428 118.20 -54.09 -13.45
CA TYR A 428 118.33 -54.81 -14.73
C TYR A 428 117.38 -54.25 -15.78
N ARG A 429 116.13 -53.92 -15.42
CA ARG A 429 115.16 -53.29 -16.33
C ARG A 429 115.62 -51.90 -16.77
N ALA A 430 116.06 -51.06 -15.83
CA ALA A 430 116.58 -49.72 -16.14
C ALA A 430 117.84 -49.79 -17.02
N TRP A 431 118.77 -50.69 -16.68
CA TRP A 431 119.94 -50.97 -17.51
C TRP A 431 119.55 -51.48 -18.89
N LEU A 432 118.61 -52.43 -19.01
CA LEU A 432 118.21 -52.99 -20.29
C LEU A 432 117.58 -51.93 -21.19
N ALA A 433 116.75 -51.04 -20.62
CA ALA A 433 116.20 -49.89 -21.35
C ALA A 433 117.32 -48.98 -21.88
N HIS A 434 118.31 -48.66 -21.05
CA HIS A 434 119.50 -47.91 -21.47
C HIS A 434 120.35 -48.68 -22.50
N TYR A 435 120.52 -49.99 -22.34
CA TYR A 435 121.29 -50.85 -23.23
C TYR A 435 120.69 -50.90 -24.64
N GLN A 436 119.36 -50.98 -24.73
CA GLN A 436 118.63 -51.00 -25.98
C GLN A 436 118.53 -49.61 -26.61
N GLN A 437 118.38 -48.56 -25.80
CA GLN A 437 118.24 -47.19 -26.26
C GLN A 437 119.01 -46.21 -25.35
N PRO A 438 120.32 -46.02 -25.58
CA PRO A 438 121.16 -45.20 -24.72
C PRO A 438 120.92 -43.71 -25.00
N ALA A 439 119.90 -43.15 -24.35
CA ALA A 439 119.55 -41.73 -24.43
C ALA A 439 119.37 -41.14 -23.02
N CYS A 440 119.67 -39.85 -22.89
CA CYS A 440 119.60 -39.13 -21.63
C CYS A 440 118.17 -39.03 -21.10
N GLU A 441 117.95 -39.52 -19.88
CA GLU A 441 116.66 -39.51 -19.20
C GLU A 441 116.39 -38.23 -18.39
N GLY A 442 117.40 -37.36 -18.22
CA GLY A 442 117.25 -36.06 -17.59
C GLY A 442 116.18 -35.20 -18.28
N ARG A 443 115.46 -34.37 -17.52
CA ARG A 443 114.42 -33.47 -18.05
C ARG A 443 114.99 -32.09 -18.35
N LEU A 444 114.58 -31.53 -19.48
CA LEU A 444 114.82 -30.14 -19.84
C LEU A 444 113.92 -29.22 -19.00
N SER A 445 114.21 -27.91 -18.99
CA SER A 445 113.43 -26.91 -18.24
C SER A 445 111.95 -26.81 -18.66
N ASN A 446 111.61 -27.28 -19.86
CA ASN A 446 110.24 -27.38 -20.37
C ASN A 446 109.51 -28.68 -19.93
N GLY A 447 110.17 -29.54 -19.13
CA GLY A 447 109.61 -30.79 -18.63
C GLY A 447 109.78 -32.00 -19.57
N GLU A 448 110.23 -31.79 -20.81
CA GLU A 448 110.46 -32.86 -21.80
C GLU A 448 111.74 -33.63 -21.50
N ARG A 449 111.81 -34.90 -21.95
CA ARG A 449 113.03 -35.72 -21.81
C ARG A 449 114.12 -35.15 -22.72
N CYS A 450 115.32 -35.01 -22.19
CA CYS A 450 116.48 -34.52 -22.94
C CYS A 450 116.78 -35.39 -24.18
N ALA A 451 116.62 -36.71 -24.05
CA ALA A 451 116.78 -37.69 -25.14
C ALA A 451 118.09 -37.62 -25.93
N MET A 452 119.10 -36.89 -25.42
CA MET A 452 120.41 -36.77 -26.04
C MET A 452 121.09 -38.14 -26.03
N PRO A 453 121.61 -38.64 -27.17
CA PRO A 453 122.33 -39.90 -27.22
C PRO A 453 123.50 -39.89 -26.24
N ILE A 454 123.64 -40.96 -25.46
CA ILE A 454 124.71 -41.15 -24.47
C ILE A 454 125.43 -42.47 -24.74
N ASP A 455 126.61 -42.64 -24.16
CA ASP A 455 127.35 -43.89 -24.29
C ASP A 455 126.61 -45.04 -23.61
N ARG A 456 126.52 -46.17 -24.31
CA ARG A 456 125.89 -47.38 -23.79
C ARG A 456 126.78 -48.05 -22.74
N VAL A 457 126.19 -48.41 -21.61
CA VAL A 457 126.82 -49.27 -20.61
C VAL A 457 126.60 -50.74 -20.97
N GLU A 458 127.67 -51.45 -21.30
CA GLU A 458 127.61 -52.84 -21.78
C GLU A 458 127.25 -53.88 -20.71
N THR A 459 127.43 -53.57 -19.41
CA THR A 459 127.19 -54.53 -18.32
C THR A 459 126.25 -53.98 -17.24
N PRO A 460 125.26 -54.77 -16.79
CA PRO A 460 124.25 -54.31 -15.84
C PRO A 460 124.83 -53.86 -14.50
N GLY A 461 125.86 -54.57 -13.99
CA GLY A 461 126.48 -54.22 -12.71
C GLY A 461 127.25 -52.88 -12.70
N ARG A 462 127.56 -52.30 -13.88
CA ARG A 462 128.21 -50.98 -13.98
C ARG A 462 127.22 -49.84 -14.19
N PHE A 463 125.94 -50.16 -14.37
CA PHE A 463 124.91 -49.17 -14.59
C PHE A 463 124.47 -48.55 -13.26
N VAL A 464 124.64 -47.23 -13.16
CA VAL A 464 124.23 -46.41 -12.03
C VAL A 464 123.15 -45.46 -12.50
N GLU A 465 121.94 -45.63 -11.96
CA GLU A 465 120.81 -44.75 -12.27
C GLU A 465 121.10 -43.30 -11.84
N GLY A 466 120.74 -42.35 -12.69
CA GLY A 466 121.05 -40.91 -12.56
C GLY A 466 122.38 -40.48 -13.16
N ASP A 467 123.33 -41.41 -13.34
CA ASP A 467 124.67 -41.11 -13.86
C ASP A 467 124.91 -41.79 -15.23
N SER A 468 124.69 -43.10 -15.33
CA SER A 468 124.83 -43.86 -16.57
C SER A 468 123.75 -43.54 -17.61
N ASN A 469 122.55 -43.14 -17.16
CA ASN A 469 121.39 -42.84 -18.01
C ASN A 469 121.20 -41.32 -18.28
N CYS A 470 122.15 -40.46 -17.93
CA CYS A 470 122.09 -39.02 -18.17
C CYS A 470 123.27 -38.54 -19.05
N CYS A 471 123.15 -37.44 -19.80
CA CYS A 471 124.26 -36.82 -20.53
C CYS A 471 125.09 -35.92 -19.62
N THR A 472 126.28 -35.46 -20.01
CA THR A 472 127.15 -34.61 -19.14
C THR A 472 126.48 -33.36 -18.56
N ARG A 473 125.41 -32.85 -19.18
CA ARG A 473 124.59 -31.72 -18.66
C ARG A 473 123.65 -32.12 -17.52
N HIS A 474 123.25 -33.39 -17.47
CA HIS A 474 122.33 -33.96 -16.48
C HIS A 474 123.03 -34.92 -15.51
N LYS A 475 124.20 -35.47 -15.89
CA LYS A 475 125.17 -36.12 -15.00
C LYS A 475 125.58 -35.07 -13.98
N THR A 476 125.23 -35.30 -12.72
CA THR A 476 125.56 -34.40 -11.60
C THR A 476 124.90 -33.00 -11.63
N ALA A 477 123.68 -32.89 -12.17
CA ALA A 477 122.71 -31.82 -11.82
C ALA A 477 121.54 -32.34 -10.93
N GLY A 478 121.61 -33.62 -10.53
CA GLY A 478 120.50 -34.39 -9.93
C GLY A 478 120.33 -34.32 -8.40
N ARG A 479 120.88 -33.31 -7.70
CA ARG A 479 120.52 -33.00 -6.31
C ARG A 479 120.44 -31.48 -6.16
N LEU A 480 119.31 -31.00 -5.59
CA LEU A 480 119.03 -29.65 -5.08
C LEU A 480 118.31 -28.65 -6.02
N ARG A 481 116.97 -28.65 -5.94
CA ARG A 481 116.04 -27.50 -5.73
C ARG A 481 114.65 -27.95 -6.20
N SER A 482 113.76 -28.40 -5.31
CA SER A 482 112.86 -27.49 -4.60
C SER A 482 112.45 -28.01 -3.21
N VAL A 483 112.96 -27.34 -2.18
CA VAL A 483 112.30 -27.09 -0.89
C VAL A 483 111.61 -25.72 -1.12
N THR A 484 110.33 -25.43 -0.83
CA THR A 484 109.57 -25.52 0.44
C THR A 484 108.09 -25.16 0.15
N THR A 485 107.17 -25.88 0.81
CA THR A 485 105.94 -25.42 1.52
C THR A 485 105.06 -24.27 0.99
N GLY A 486 103.78 -24.61 0.81
CA GLY A 486 102.59 -23.77 0.79
C GLY A 486 101.37 -24.65 0.69
#